data_AF-A0A150J4W2-F1
#
_entry.id   AF-A0A150J4W2-F1
#
_cell.length_a   1.000
_cell.length_b   1.000
_cell.length_c   1.000
_cell.angle_alpha   90.00
_cell.angle_beta   90.00
_cell.angle_gamma   90.00
#
_symmetry.space_group_name_H-M   'P 1'
#
loop_
_entity.id
_entity.type
_entity.pdbx_description
1 polymer ?
#
loop_
_entity_poly.entity_id
_entity_poly.type
_entity_poly.pdbx_seq_one_letter_code
_entity_poly.pdbx_strand_id
1 'polypeptide(L)' 'MDVVDTVVPPHITEQIVKECKEIGITKVWMQPGSESEKAIIFCKDNGIEVVYDNCIMAQRRLLEAEQSRNNH' A
#
# COMPACT_ATOMS: atom_id res chain seq x y z
N MET A 1 -5.59 14.83 9.03
CA MET A 1 -4.46 14.13 8.38
C MET A 1 -5.07 13.33 7.26
N ASP A 2 -4.67 13.62 6.03
CA ASP A 2 -5.21 12.98 4.84
C ASP A 2 -4.32 11.81 4.45
N VAL A 3 -4.95 10.72 3.99
CA VAL A 3 -4.29 9.51 3.52
C VAL A 3 -4.86 9.18 2.15
N VAL A 4 -3.99 8.86 1.20
CA VAL A 4 -4.40 8.40 -0.13
C VAL A 4 -4.34 6.88 -0.19
N ASP A 5 -5.47 6.25 -0.50
CA ASP A 5 -5.61 4.80 -0.67
C ASP A 5 -5.67 4.46 -2.16
N THR A 6 -4.64 3.79 -2.69
CA THR A 6 -4.57 3.47 -4.11
C THR A 6 -5.10 2.06 -4.37
N VAL A 7 -6.11 1.98 -5.24
CA VAL A 7 -6.70 0.72 -5.75
C VAL A 7 -6.60 0.64 -7.28
N VAL A 8 -5.68 1.41 -7.85
CA VAL A 8 -5.45 1.55 -9.29
C VAL A 8 -4.20 0.78 -9.72
N PRO A 9 -3.99 0.53 -11.02
CA PRO A 9 -2.79 -0.15 -11.49
C PRO A 9 -1.48 0.59 -11.09
N PRO A 10 -0.35 -0.12 -10.94
CA PRO A 10 0.91 0.45 -10.43
C PRO A 10 1.40 1.70 -11.17
N HIS A 11 1.21 1.76 -12.49
CA HIS A 11 1.63 2.90 -13.30
C HIS A 11 0.84 4.19 -13.01
N ILE A 12 -0.39 4.08 -12.50
CA ILE A 12 -1.19 5.21 -12.03
C ILE A 12 -0.78 5.59 -10.61
N THR A 13 -0.52 4.62 -9.74
CA THR A 13 0.04 4.87 -8.40
C THR A 13 1.32 5.70 -8.46
N GLU A 14 2.20 5.44 -9.43
CA GLU A 14 3.42 6.25 -9.67
C GLU A 14 3.14 7.73 -9.98
N GLN A 15 1.98 8.06 -10.56
CA GLN A 15 1.57 9.44 -10.82
C GLN A 15 0.97 10.06 -9.56
N ILE A 16 0.09 9.32 -8.88
CA ILE A 16 -0.57 9.76 -7.64
C ILE A 16 0.43 10.14 -6.56
N VAL A 17 1.51 9.38 -6.37
CA VAL A 17 2.52 9.71 -5.33
C VAL A 17 3.23 11.03 -5.59
N LYS A 18 3.37 11.44 -6.86
CA LYS A 18 3.94 12.74 -7.23
C LYS A 18 2.96 13.87 -6.92
N GLU A 19 1.69 13.68 -7.25
CA GLU A 19 0.63 14.63 -6.89
C GLU A 19 0.54 14.79 -5.36
N CYS A 20 0.63 13.69 -4.61
CA CYS A 20 0.68 13.71 -3.14
C CYS A 20 1.81 14.60 -2.63
N LYS A 21 3.01 14.50 -3.21
CA LYS A 21 4.14 15.37 -2.87
C LYS A 21 3.80 16.85 -3.11
N GLU A 22 3.25 17.17 -4.28
CA GLU A 22 2.96 18.55 -4.70
C GLU A 22 1.94 19.23 -3.78
N ILE A 23 0.93 18.48 -3.32
CA ILE A 23 -0.12 19.00 -2.44
C ILE A 23 0.17 18.80 -0.95
N GLY A 24 1.32 18.22 -0.60
CA GLY A 24 1.76 18.05 0.79
C GLY A 24 1.12 16.90 1.55
N ILE A 25 0.56 15.90 0.86
CA ILE A 25 0.13 14.64 1.47
C ILE A 25 1.35 13.77 1.77
N THR A 26 1.48 13.38 3.02
CA THR A 26 2.64 12.62 3.53
C THR A 26 2.32 11.18 3.87
N LYS A 27 1.11 10.69 3.53
CA LYS A 27 0.68 9.31 3.84
C LYS A 27 -0.02 8.67 2.65
N VAL A 28 0.48 7.51 2.23
CA VAL A 28 -0.07 6.72 1.11
C VAL A 28 -0.22 5.25 1.54
N TRP A 29 -1.38 4.66 1.26
CA TRP A 29 -1.61 3.22 1.40
C TRP A 29 -1.83 2.62 0.00
N MET A 30 -0.91 1.75 -0.40
CA MET A 30 -1.02 0.96 -1.62
C MET A 30 -1.72 -0.36 -1.31
N GLN A 31 -2.95 -0.53 -1.79
CA GLN A 31 -3.64 -1.83 -1.73
C GLN A 31 -2.92 -2.85 -2.61
N PRO A 32 -3.06 -4.16 -2.33
CA PRO A 32 -2.44 -5.21 -3.13
C PRO A 32 -2.77 -5.09 -4.62
N GLY A 33 -1.75 -5.17 -5.45
CA GLY A 33 -1.83 -5.00 -6.90
C GLY A 33 -1.77 -3.54 -7.36
N SER A 34 -1.73 -2.56 -6.45
CA SER A 34 -1.52 -1.14 -6.78
C SER A 34 -0.10 -0.67 -6.53
N GLU A 35 0.70 -1.46 -5.83
CA GLU A 35 2.08 -1.13 -5.49
C GLU A 35 3.01 -1.12 -6.71
N SER A 36 3.93 -0.15 -6.72
CA SER A 36 5.06 -0.11 -7.66
C SER A 36 6.33 0.12 -6.85
N GLU A 37 7.40 -0.61 -7.19
CA GLU A 37 8.72 -0.37 -6.60
C GLU A 37 9.15 1.09 -6.77
N LYS A 38 8.87 1.69 -7.92
CA LYS A 38 9.17 3.10 -8.18
C LYS A 38 8.36 4.04 -7.29
N ALA A 39 7.08 3.74 -7.07
CA ALA A 39 6.22 4.55 -6.20
C ALA A 39 6.68 4.45 -4.74
N ILE A 40 7.08 3.26 -4.29
CA ILE A 40 7.61 3.02 -2.94
C ILE A 40 8.92 3.79 -2.72
N ILE A 41 9.87 3.69 -3.65
CA ILE A 41 11.15 4.42 -3.58
C ILE A 41 10.88 5.93 -3.56
N PHE A 42 10.03 6.42 -4.48
CA PHE A 42 9.65 7.83 -4.52
C PHE A 42 9.09 8.31 -3.19
N CYS A 43 8.18 7.55 -2.56
CA CYS A 43 7.62 7.93 -1.26
C CYS A 43 8.71 8.04 -0.18
N LYS A 44 9.60 7.03 -0.09
CA LYS A 44 10.71 7.00 0.88
C LYS A 44 11.66 8.18 0.73
N ASP A 45 12.09 8.46 -0.50
CA ASP A 45 13.02 9.56 -0.81
C ASP A 45 12.43 10.94 -0.50
N ASN A 46 11.10 11.01 -0.44
CA ASN A 46 10.36 12.26 -0.29
C ASN A 46 9.73 12.47 1.08
N GLY A 47 9.95 11.56 2.04
CA GLY A 47 9.37 11.64 3.38
C GLY A 47 7.87 11.38 3.41
N ILE A 48 7.34 10.64 2.43
CA ILE A 48 5.96 10.15 2.40
C ILE A 48 5.94 8.78 3.07
N GLU A 49 5.20 8.68 4.18
CA GLU A 49 4.92 7.41 4.85
C GLU A 49 4.08 6.54 3.91
N VAL A 50 4.61 5.36 3.56
CA VAL A 50 3.96 4.45 2.62
C VAL A 50 3.70 3.10 3.27
N VAL A 51 2.45 2.66 3.22
CA VAL A 51 2.03 1.30 3.59
C VAL A 51 1.77 0.53 2.31
N TYR A 52 2.41 -0.62 2.16
CA TYR A 52 2.26 -1.54 1.04
C TYR A 52 2.38 -2.98 1.58
N ASP A 53 1.99 -3.98 0.79
CA ASP A 53 2.12 -5.41 1.14
C ASP A 53 1.30 -5.88 2.36
N ASN A 54 0.38 -5.04 2.86
CA ASN A 54 -0.45 -5.31 4.03
C ASN A 54 -1.93 -5.33 3.66
N CYS A 55 -2.39 -6.42 3.04
CA CYS A 55 -3.83 -6.66 2.91
C CYS A 55 -4.37 -7.29 4.19
N ILE A 56 -5.20 -6.55 4.94
CA ILE A 56 -5.89 -7.08 6.12
C ILE A 56 -6.75 -8.31 5.74
N MET A 57 -7.36 -8.32 4.55
CA MET A 57 -8.15 -9.48 4.09
C MET A 57 -7.28 -10.71 3.77
N ALA A 58 -6.13 -10.53 3.12
CA ALA A 58 -5.23 -11.65 2.85
C ALA A 58 -4.63 -12.20 4.14
N GLN A 59 -4.24 -11.32 5.06
CA GLN A 59 -3.71 -11.70 6.37
C GLN A 59 -4.76 -12.45 7.20
N ARG A 60 -6.03 -12.01 7.17
CA ARG A 60 -7.14 -12.76 7.80
C ARG A 60 -7.30 -14.16 7.21
N ARG A 61 -7.26 -14.30 5.88
CA ARG A 61 -7.37 -15.61 5.20
C ARG A 61 -6.19 -16.55 5.53
N LEU A 62 -4.98 -16.01 5.66
CA LEU A 62 -3.80 -16.79 6.06
C LEU A 62 -3.93 -17.32 7.50
N LEU A 63 -4.36 -16.46 8.43
CA LEU A 63 -4.60 -16.85 9.82
C LEU A 63 -5.72 -17.91 9.95
N GLU A 64 -6.82 -17.75 9.20
CA GLU A 64 -7.91 -18.74 9.15
C GLU A 64 -7.43 -20.10 8.59
N ALA A 65 -6.55 -20.08 7.57
CA ALA A 65 -5.97 -21.29 6.99
C ALA A 65 -4.98 -21.99 7.95
N GLU A 66 -4.21 -21.25 8.75
CA GLU A 66 -3.30 -21.81 9.77
C GLU A 66 -4.06 -22.41 10.96
N GLN A 67 -5.12 -21.75 11.42
CA GLN A 67 -5.99 -22.27 12.47
C GLN A 67 -6.69 -23.57 12.04
N SER A 68 -7.09 -23.67 10.77
CA SER A 68 -7.69 -24.89 10.22
C SER A 68 -6.71 -26.07 10.15
N ARG A 69 -5.40 -25.81 10.01
CA ARG A 69 -4.35 -26.84 9.99
C ARG A 69 -3.93 -27.31 11.38
N ASN A 70 -3.95 -26.42 12.37
CA ASN A 70 -3.54 -26.75 13.75
C ASN A 70 -4.63 -27.44 14.57
N ASN A 71 -5.83 -27.60 14.02
CA ASN A 71 -6.98 -28.24 14.68
C ASN A 71 -7.23 -29.68 14.16
N HIS A 72 -6.26 -30.27 13.46
CA HIS A 72 -6.25 -31.66 13.01
C HIS A 72 -5.00 -32.36 13.54
#